data_AF-A0A5C9EMR7-F1
#
_entry.id   AF-A0A5C9EMR7-F1
#
_cell.length_a   1.000
_cell.length_b   1.000
_cell.length_c   1.000
_cell.angle_alpha   90.00
_cell.angle_beta   90.00
_cell.angle_gamma   90.00
#
_symmetry.space_group_name_H-M   'P 1'
#
loop_
_entity.id
_entity.type
_entity.pdbx_description
1 polymer ?
#
loop_
_entity_poly.entity_id
_entity_poly.type
_entity_poly.pdbx_seq_one_letter_code
_entity_poly.pdbx_strand_id
1 'polypeptide(L)'
;MKDLYEAGFVFRGFVLVKHKFRQLPKSNEKETDEDLRGAFISAINTFAQKAFINTSLEYLEMKDLLFTFKIDEIRAGDNNSNKKEPIIMYGLMESQRNPDKYVQKFLEKIEPIIQFFITTYQGADFTELNKFESFEEELKKFFD
;
A
#
# COMPACT_ATOMS: atom_id res chain seq x y z
N MET A 1 13.39 8.42 1.17
CA MET A 1 12.80 9.09 -0.01
C MET A 1 12.15 10.35 0.52
N LYS A 2 12.54 11.56 0.09
CA LYS A 2 12.07 12.78 0.77
C LYS A 2 10.55 12.95 0.61
N ASP A 3 9.98 12.67 -0.54
CA ASP A 3 8.60 13.07 -0.82
C ASP A 3 7.55 12.04 -0.36
N LEU A 4 7.94 11.09 0.51
CA LEU A 4 7.10 10.02 1.02
C LEU A 4 6.55 10.39 2.40
N TYR A 5 5.22 10.35 2.57
CA TYR A 5 4.55 10.55 3.85
C TYR A 5 4.36 9.23 4.60
N GLU A 6 3.92 8.19 3.89
CA GLU A 6 3.58 6.89 4.45
C GLU A 6 3.85 5.79 3.42
N ALA A 7 4.23 4.60 3.87
CA ALA A 7 4.21 3.39 3.05
C ALA A 7 3.73 2.20 3.88
N GLY A 8 3.11 1.23 3.23
CA GLY A 8 2.56 0.07 3.93
C GLY A 8 2.01 -1.02 3.03
N PHE A 9 1.58 -2.10 3.67
CA PHE A 9 0.96 -3.26 3.03
C PHE A 9 -0.51 -3.37 3.40
N VAL A 10 -1.34 -3.70 2.41
CA VAL A 10 -2.77 -3.94 2.57
C VAL A 10 -3.17 -5.29 2.00
N PHE A 11 -3.99 -6.01 2.75
CA PHE A 11 -4.56 -7.30 2.35
C PHE A 11 -6.05 -7.33 2.67
N ARG A 12 -6.89 -7.70 1.69
CA ARG A 12 -8.37 -7.69 1.81
C ARG A 12 -8.97 -6.40 2.38
N GLY A 13 -8.31 -5.25 2.16
CA GLY A 13 -8.75 -3.94 2.66
C GLY A 13 -8.26 -3.60 4.08
N PHE A 14 -7.53 -4.50 4.76
CA PHE A 14 -6.91 -4.24 6.06
C PHE A 14 -5.45 -3.83 5.89
N VAL A 15 -5.04 -2.75 6.54
CA VAL A 15 -3.63 -2.37 6.63
C VAL A 15 -2.93 -3.34 7.57
N LEU A 16 -2.02 -4.14 7.04
CA LEU A 16 -1.24 -5.11 7.82
C LEU A 16 -0.15 -4.40 8.61
N VAL A 17 0.58 -3.52 7.93
CA VAL A 17 1.68 -2.75 8.50
C VAL A 17 1.86 -1.47 7.70
N LYS A 18 2.27 -0.40 8.37
CA LYS A 18 2.63 0.87 7.74
C LYS A 18 3.66 1.61 8.57
N HIS A 19 4.46 2.43 7.91
CA HIS A 19 5.32 3.40 8.57
C HIS A 19 5.03 4.81 8.07
N LYS A 20 4.92 5.76 9.01
CA LYS A 20 4.75 7.19 8.71
C LYS A 20 6.10 7.90 8.78
N PHE A 21 6.58 8.36 7.63
CA PHE A 21 7.85 9.10 7.51
C PHE A 21 7.68 10.59 7.79
N ARG A 22 6.51 11.15 7.48
CA ARG A 22 6.20 12.58 7.63
C ARG A 22 4.74 12.79 8.01
N GLN A 23 4.46 13.93 8.64
CA GLN A 23 3.06 14.36 8.84
C GLN A 23 2.44 14.74 7.50
N LEU A 24 1.20 14.30 7.29
CA LEU A 24 0.41 14.72 6.14
C LEU A 24 0.14 16.23 6.20
N PRO A 25 -0.04 16.88 5.03
CA PRO A 25 -0.50 18.27 5.01
C PRO A 25 -1.84 18.36 5.76
N LYS A 26 -1.95 19.30 6.70
CA LYS A 26 -3.22 19.51 7.43
C LYS A 26 -4.28 19.97 6.43
N SER A 27 -5.33 19.16 6.24
CA SER A 27 -6.53 19.63 5.54
C SER A 27 -7.26 20.60 6.46
N ASN A 28 -7.59 21.80 5.98
CA ASN A 28 -8.44 22.77 6.70
C ASN A 28 -9.92 22.32 6.83
N GLU A 29 -10.21 21.04 6.60
CA GLU A 29 -11.53 20.42 6.71
C GLU A 29 -11.56 19.57 7.98
N LYS A 30 -12.60 19.78 8.80
CA LYS A 30 -12.81 19.17 10.13
C LYS A 30 -12.41 17.69 10.16
N GLU A 31 -11.66 17.32 11.20
CA GLU A 31 -11.27 15.95 11.53
C GLU A 31 -12.51 15.03 11.57
N THR A 32 -12.75 14.30 10.48
CA THR A 32 -13.54 13.08 10.50
C THR A 32 -12.62 11.95 10.91
N ASP A 33 -12.74 11.57 12.18
CA ASP A 33 -12.04 10.47 12.86
C ASP A 33 -12.66 9.10 12.52
N GLU A 34 -12.92 8.87 11.24
CA GLU A 34 -13.32 7.56 10.75
C GLU A 34 -12.20 7.06 9.83
N ASP A 35 -11.62 5.91 10.15
CA ASP A 35 -10.59 5.25 9.34
C ASP A 35 -11.20 4.70 8.05
N LEU A 36 -11.64 5.61 7.17
CA LEU A 36 -12.23 5.34 5.86
C LEU A 36 -11.20 4.79 4.87
N ARG A 37 -9.93 4.59 5.27
CA ARG A 37 -8.87 4.08 4.41
C ARG A 37 -9.13 2.64 3.98
N GLY A 38 -9.67 1.80 4.86
CA GLY A 38 -10.04 0.43 4.48
C GLY A 38 -11.16 0.40 3.43
N ALA A 39 -12.17 1.25 3.59
CA ALA A 39 -13.25 1.42 2.62
C ALA A 39 -12.76 2.04 1.30
N PHE A 40 -11.86 3.01 1.37
CA PHE A 40 -11.21 3.61 0.21
C PHE A 40 -10.36 2.60 -0.55
N ILE A 41 -9.52 1.81 0.12
CA ILE A 41 -8.67 0.80 -0.53
C ILE A 41 -9.51 -0.36 -1.07
N SER A 42 -10.61 -0.72 -0.40
CA SER A 42 -11.59 -1.67 -0.94
C SER A 42 -12.29 -1.13 -2.20
N ALA A 43 -12.60 0.17 -2.23
CA ALA A 43 -13.13 0.85 -3.41
C ALA A 43 -12.09 0.90 -4.54
N ILE A 44 -10.80 1.11 -4.24
CA ILE A 44 -9.70 0.99 -5.21
C ILE A 44 -9.62 -0.43 -5.76
N ASN A 45 -9.68 -1.47 -4.92
CA ASN A 45 -9.67 -2.85 -5.38
C ASN A 45 -10.86 -3.16 -6.30
N THR A 46 -12.04 -2.68 -5.93
CA THR A 46 -13.27 -2.84 -6.72
C THR A 46 -13.18 -2.05 -8.03
N PHE A 47 -12.58 -0.86 -8.01
CA PHE A 47 -12.36 -0.02 -9.19
C PHE A 47 -11.31 -0.63 -10.12
N ALA A 48 -10.20 -1.13 -9.58
CA ALA A 48 -9.14 -1.78 -10.34
C ALA A 48 -9.62 -3.07 -10.99
N GLN A 49 -10.37 -3.91 -10.27
CA GLN A 49 -10.99 -5.11 -10.85
C GLN A 49 -11.99 -4.79 -11.99
N LYS A 50 -12.61 -3.61 -11.98
CA LYS A 50 -13.61 -3.19 -12.98
C LYS A 50 -13.04 -2.36 -14.13
N ALA A 51 -11.98 -1.58 -13.91
CA ALA A 51 -11.38 -0.70 -14.90
C ALA A 51 -10.27 -1.38 -15.72
N PHE A 52 -9.67 -2.46 -15.23
CA PHE A 52 -8.51 -3.10 -15.85
C PHE A 52 -8.88 -4.29 -16.72
N ILE A 53 -9.59 -4.01 -17.81
CA ILE A 53 -9.50 -4.91 -18.96
C ILE A 53 -8.22 -4.63 -19.77
N ASN A 54 -7.57 -3.46 -19.69
CA ASN A 54 -6.32 -3.21 -20.45
C ASN A 54 -5.39 -2.03 -20.05
N THR A 55 -5.51 -1.37 -18.89
CA THR A 55 -4.63 -0.23 -18.55
C THR A 55 -4.17 -0.25 -17.09
N SER A 56 -2.86 -0.44 -16.89
CA SER A 56 -2.13 -0.47 -15.61
C SER A 56 -2.21 0.85 -14.85
N LEU A 57 -3.29 1.09 -14.10
CA LEU A 57 -3.35 2.22 -13.16
C LEU A 57 -2.54 1.89 -11.90
N GLU A 58 -1.37 2.49 -11.76
CA GLU A 58 -0.45 2.22 -10.64
C GLU A 58 -0.48 3.34 -9.59
N TYR A 59 -1.32 4.37 -9.79
CA TYR A 59 -1.47 5.46 -8.85
C TYR A 59 -2.83 6.17 -8.93
N LEU A 60 -3.16 6.94 -7.89
CA LEU A 60 -4.29 7.87 -7.81
C LEU A 60 -3.81 9.22 -7.30
N GLU A 61 -4.27 10.29 -7.92
CA GLU A 61 -3.98 11.67 -7.51
C GLU A 61 -5.15 12.25 -6.70
N MET A 62 -4.84 12.90 -5.57
CA MET A 62 -5.82 13.58 -4.72
C MET A 62 -5.24 14.89 -4.18
N LYS A 63 -5.69 16.03 -4.71
CA LYS A 63 -5.18 17.37 -4.36
C LYS A 63 -3.64 17.39 -4.44
N ASP A 64 -2.97 17.48 -3.28
CA ASP A 64 -1.51 17.57 -3.13
C ASP A 64 -0.87 16.20 -2.82
N LEU A 65 -1.62 15.10 -2.92
CA LEU A 65 -1.17 13.76 -2.60
C LEU A 65 -1.25 12.82 -3.81
N LEU A 66 -0.26 11.94 -3.88
CA LEU A 66 -0.15 10.86 -4.86
C LEU A 66 -0.17 9.53 -4.10
N PHE A 67 -1.19 8.71 -4.32
CA PHE A 67 -1.29 7.36 -3.78
C PHE A 67 -0.81 6.38 -4.84
N THR A 68 0.42 5.90 -4.71
CA THR A 68 1.04 4.94 -5.63
C THR A 68 0.95 3.54 -5.05
N PHE A 69 0.64 2.53 -5.87
CA PHE A 69 0.50 1.17 -5.38
C PHE A 69 0.95 0.13 -6.40
N LYS A 70 1.37 -1.02 -5.88
CA LYS A 70 1.67 -2.23 -6.65
C LYS A 70 0.90 -3.40 -6.07
N ILE A 71 0.26 -4.16 -6.95
CA ILE A 71 -0.44 -5.39 -6.60
C ILE A 71 0.49 -6.56 -6.90
N ASP A 72 0.62 -7.46 -5.93
CA ASP A 72 1.26 -8.76 -6.07
C ASP A 72 0.34 -9.84 -5.46
N GLU A 73 0.79 -11.08 -5.41
CA GLU A 73 0.01 -12.22 -4.95
C GLU A 73 0.69 -12.93 -3.78
N ILE A 74 -0.04 -13.13 -2.68
CA ILE A 74 0.43 -13.83 -1.49
C ILE A 74 -0.51 -14.98 -1.13
N ARG A 75 0.02 -16.05 -0.54
CA ARG A 75 -0.82 -17.11 0.03
C ARG A 75 -1.11 -16.80 1.50
N ALA A 76 -2.38 -16.71 1.84
CA ALA A 76 -2.82 -16.55 3.22
C ALA A 76 -3.05 -17.93 3.88
N GLY A 77 -2.67 -18.06 5.14
CA GLY A 77 -2.81 -19.29 5.94
C GLY A 77 -4.22 -19.48 6.52
N ASP A 78 -4.98 -18.40 6.68
CA ASP A 78 -6.40 -18.41 7.06
C ASP A 78 -7.33 -18.83 5.91
N ASN A 79 -6.80 -18.98 4.70
CA ASN A 79 -7.54 -19.48 3.54
C ASN A 79 -7.31 -20.99 3.37
N ASN A 80 -8.40 -21.77 3.49
CA ASN A 80 -8.38 -23.22 3.25
C ASN A 80 -8.10 -23.59 1.78
N SER A 81 -8.23 -22.64 0.85
CA SER A 81 -7.84 -22.85 -0.54
C SER A 81 -6.35 -22.52 -0.73
N ASN A 82 -5.62 -23.36 -1.44
CA ASN A 82 -4.21 -23.12 -1.80
C ASN A 82 -4.07 -22.01 -2.88
N LYS A 83 -5.00 -21.05 -2.91
CA LYS A 83 -5.04 -19.96 -3.87
C LYS A 83 -4.24 -18.79 -3.33
N LYS A 84 -3.56 -18.09 -4.23
CA LYS A 84 -3.00 -16.79 -3.91
C LYS A 84 -4.07 -15.72 -3.99
N GLU A 85 -3.87 -14.67 -3.22
CA GLU A 85 -4.76 -13.53 -3.13
C GLU A 85 -3.98 -12.22 -3.29
N PRO A 86 -4.62 -11.14 -3.75
CA PRO A 86 -3.95 -9.86 -3.93
C PRO A 86 -3.44 -9.28 -2.62
N ILE A 87 -2.17 -8.87 -2.62
CA ILE A 87 -1.57 -8.01 -1.61
C ILE A 87 -1.12 -6.72 -2.28
N ILE A 88 -1.31 -5.60 -1.60
CA ILE A 88 -1.01 -4.27 -2.13
C ILE A 88 0.08 -3.65 -1.29
N MET A 89 1.20 -3.31 -1.92
CA MET A 89 2.15 -2.36 -1.35
C MET A 89 1.78 -0.97 -1.84
N TYR A 90 1.69 0.00 -0.93
CA TYR A 90 1.38 1.38 -1.27
C TYR A 90 2.40 2.37 -0.71
N GLY A 91 2.46 3.53 -1.35
CA GLY A 91 3.14 4.73 -0.88
C GLY A 91 2.23 5.94 -1.05
N LEU A 92 2.12 6.73 0.01
CA LEU A 92 1.47 8.03 -0.02
C LEU A 92 2.54 9.11 -0.11
N MET A 93 2.55 9.84 -1.22
CA MET A 93 3.61 10.77 -1.59
C MET A 93 3.05 12.17 -1.85
N GLU A 94 3.91 13.17 -1.84
CA GLU A 94 3.57 14.52 -2.31
C GLU A 94 3.34 14.50 -3.82
N SER A 95 2.27 15.15 -4.27
CA SER A 95 1.94 15.26 -5.69
C SER A 95 3.05 15.98 -6.46
N GLN A 96 3.27 15.56 -7.71
CA GLN A 96 4.35 16.05 -8.56
C GLN A 96 3.79 16.48 -9.91
N ARG A 97 4.41 17.49 -10.54
CA ARG A 97 3.99 18.00 -11.87
C ARG A 97 4.00 16.94 -12.98
N ASN A 98 4.80 15.88 -12.82
CA ASN A 98 4.86 14.73 -13.73
C ASN A 98 4.83 13.44 -12.91
N PRO A 99 3.64 12.97 -12.47
CA PRO A 99 3.51 11.87 -11.51
C PRO A 99 4.07 10.55 -12.06
N ASP A 100 3.89 10.26 -13.35
CA ASP A 100 4.32 9.02 -13.99
C ASP A 100 5.79 8.68 -13.73
N LYS A 101 6.68 9.67 -13.86
CA LYS A 101 8.12 9.47 -13.63
C LYS A 101 8.44 9.10 -12.17
N TYR A 102 7.71 9.67 -11.22
CA TYR A 102 7.92 9.41 -9.79
C TYR A 102 7.31 8.07 -9.40
N VAL A 103 6.15 7.74 -9.96
CA VAL A 103 5.49 6.45 -9.82
C VAL A 103 6.40 5.35 -10.32
N GLN A 104 6.91 5.45 -11.54
CA GLN A 104 7.83 4.47 -12.11
C GLN A 104 9.05 4.25 -11.20
N LYS A 105 9.69 5.34 -10.74
CA LYS A 105 10.84 5.25 -9.82
C LYS A 105 10.47 4.61 -8.48
N PHE A 106 9.29 4.89 -7.96
CA PHE A 106 8.78 4.26 -6.74
C PHE A 106 8.59 2.75 -6.96
N LEU A 107 7.89 2.35 -8.02
CA LEU A 107 7.62 0.95 -8.34
C LEU A 107 8.89 0.14 -8.59
N GLU A 108 9.86 0.70 -9.31
CA GLU A 108 11.18 0.09 -9.49
C GLU A 108 11.92 -0.07 -8.16
N LYS A 109 11.80 0.92 -7.26
CA LYS A 109 12.46 0.87 -5.96
C LYS A 109 11.84 -0.17 -5.05
N ILE A 110 10.51 -0.29 -4.95
CA ILE A 110 9.84 -1.10 -3.92
C ILE A 110 9.88 -2.61 -4.15
N GLU A 111 10.31 -3.08 -5.32
CA GLU A 111 10.30 -4.51 -5.63
C GLU A 111 10.97 -5.38 -4.55
N PRO A 112 12.18 -5.05 -4.03
CA PRO A 112 12.84 -5.88 -3.03
C PRO A 112 12.07 -5.97 -1.70
N ILE A 113 11.39 -4.88 -1.28
CA ILE A 113 10.65 -4.88 -0.01
C ILE A 113 9.34 -5.66 -0.12
N ILE A 114 8.71 -5.66 -1.31
CA ILE A 114 7.55 -6.52 -1.60
C ILE A 114 7.94 -7.99 -1.52
N GLN A 115 9.01 -8.38 -2.22
CA GLN A 115 9.48 -9.77 -2.21
C GLN A 115 9.93 -10.21 -0.81
N PHE A 116 10.54 -9.32 -0.03
CA PHE A 116 10.89 -9.60 1.35
C PHE A 116 9.67 -9.84 2.24
N PHE A 117 8.64 -8.99 2.13
CA PHE A 117 7.38 -9.18 2.85
C PHE A 117 6.71 -10.51 2.48
N ILE A 118 6.57 -10.79 1.18
CA ILE A 118 5.94 -12.03 0.68
C ILE A 118 6.71 -13.24 1.19
N THR A 119 8.04 -13.26 1.06
CA THR A 119 8.86 -14.39 1.51
C THR A 119 8.76 -14.61 3.02
N THR A 120 8.64 -13.53 3.80
CA THR A 120 8.55 -13.58 5.26
C THR A 120 7.20 -14.09 5.76
N TYR A 121 6.12 -13.65 5.11
CA TYR A 121 4.75 -13.87 5.59
C TYR A 121 3.90 -14.81 4.74
N GLN A 122 4.47 -15.46 3.71
CA GLN A 122 3.78 -16.48 2.94
C GLN A 122 3.23 -17.58 3.85
N GLY A 123 1.91 -17.78 3.83
CA GLY A 123 1.21 -18.77 4.65
C GLY A 123 0.94 -18.34 6.09
N ALA A 124 1.23 -17.09 6.48
CA ALA A 124 0.82 -16.55 7.77
C ALA A 124 -0.71 -16.40 7.85
N ASP A 125 -1.27 -16.31 9.05
CA ASP A 125 -2.67 -15.93 9.26
C ASP A 125 -2.81 -14.41 9.17
N PHE A 126 -3.50 -13.91 8.14
CA PHE A 126 -3.63 -12.47 7.88
C PHE A 126 -4.76 -11.81 8.68
N THR A 127 -5.47 -12.56 9.51
CA THR A 127 -6.45 -12.03 10.47
C THR A 127 -5.80 -11.54 11.77
N GLU A 128 -4.59 -12.01 12.07
CA GLU A 128 -3.80 -11.64 13.26
C GLU A 128 -2.83 -10.48 12.94
N LEU A 129 -3.37 -9.26 12.85
CA LEU A 129 -2.65 -8.06 12.39
C LEU A 129 -1.37 -7.73 13.17
N ASN A 130 -1.34 -8.05 14.46
CA ASN A 130 -0.19 -7.87 15.34
C ASN A 130 1.07 -8.63 14.90
N LYS A 131 0.94 -9.68 14.07
CA LYS A 131 2.10 -10.42 13.53
C LYS A 131 2.94 -9.62 12.52
N PHE A 132 2.37 -8.56 11.95
CA PHE A 132 3.02 -7.76 10.91
C PHE A 132 3.68 -6.49 11.45
N GLU A 133 3.40 -6.10 12.70
CA GLU A 133 3.92 -4.86 13.31
C GLU A 133 5.45 -4.78 13.30
N SER A 134 6.14 -5.91 13.50
CA SER A 134 7.60 -5.96 13.48
C SER A 134 8.22 -5.58 12.13
N PHE A 135 7.45 -5.67 11.04
CA PHE A 135 7.91 -5.29 9.71
C PHE A 135 7.94 -3.76 9.50
N GLU A 136 7.37 -2.97 10.42
CA GLU A 136 7.41 -1.51 10.35
C GLU A 136 8.87 -1.00 10.33
N GLU A 137 9.75 -1.59 11.15
CA GLU A 137 11.16 -1.22 11.19
C GLU A 137 11.88 -1.56 9.87
N GLU A 138 11.45 -2.61 9.17
CA GLU A 138 11.99 -2.97 7.87
C GLU A 138 11.54 -1.99 6.78
N LEU A 139 10.26 -1.55 6.82
CA LEU A 139 9.77 -0.46 5.98
C LEU A 139 10.57 0.83 6.21
N LYS A 140 10.79 1.19 7.48
CA LYS A 140 11.54 2.38 7.86
C LYS A 140 12.97 2.34 7.30
N LYS A 141 13.74 1.29 7.62
CA LYS A 141 15.13 1.12 7.14
C LYS A 141 15.24 1.14 5.62
N PHE A 142 14.23 0.62 4.92
CA PHE A 142 14.23 0.55 3.46
C PHE A 142 14.07 1.93 2.78
N PHE A 143 13.32 2.82 3.42
CA PHE A 143 12.98 4.12 2.84
C PHE A 143 13.79 5.29 3.42
N ASP A 144 14.45 5.13 4.57
CA ASP A 144 15.48 6.05 5.08
C ASP A 144 16.56 6.32 4.02
#